data_AF-A0A2I1DHH2-F1
#
_entry.id   AF-A0A2I1DHH2-F1
#
_cell.length_a   1.000
_cell.length_b   1.000
_cell.length_c   1.000
_cell.angle_alpha   90.00
_cell.angle_beta   90.00
_cell.angle_gamma   90.00
#
_symmetry.space_group_name_H-M   'P 1'
#
loop_
_entity.id
_entity.type
_entity.pdbx_description
1 polymer ?
#
loop_
_entity_poly.entity_id
_entity_poly.type
_entity_poly.pdbx_seq_one_letter_code
_entity_poly.pdbx_strand_id
1 'polypeptide(L)'
;MARALARIHDRRVLVVDIASRNFLLDSDLLISFCDFTEFTILPLDTCMETADDGGYSVQTDIGQLGAVMYEVIVGDKCKFDIWKSAPPDATRGVWPPREDLPRTNDIWLGSIIEKCWTRGSFISAYDLCNELEAVELDDEPAEQCWTADRLLSRLAVTAYAWSRRYK
;
A
#
# COMPACT_ATOMS: atom_id res chain seq x y z
N MET A 1 3.65 7.12 4.86
CA MET A 1 3.20 6.97 3.46
C MET A 1 1.77 7.46 3.25
N ALA A 2 0.74 6.86 3.88
CA ALA A 2 -0.67 7.26 3.70
C ALA A 2 -0.94 8.76 3.94
N ARG A 3 -0.35 9.34 5.00
CA ARG A 3 -0.43 10.79 5.27
C ARG A 3 0.06 11.66 4.10
N ALA A 4 1.18 11.28 3.47
CA ALA A 4 1.72 12.00 2.32
C ALA A 4 0.81 11.85 1.10
N LEU A 5 0.28 10.64 0.86
CA LEU A 5 -0.68 10.39 -0.21
C LEU A 5 -1.95 11.24 -0.05
N ALA A 6 -2.50 11.35 1.16
CA ALA A 6 -3.64 12.22 1.44
C ALA A 6 -3.37 13.70 1.08
N ARG A 7 -2.17 14.20 1.39
CA ARG A 7 -1.75 15.57 1.03
C ARG A 7 -1.54 15.77 -0.48
N ILE A 8 -1.23 14.70 -1.22
CA ILE A 8 -1.16 14.73 -2.69
C ILE A 8 -2.58 14.80 -3.26
N HIS A 9 -3.49 13.96 -2.77
CA HIS A 9 -4.91 13.96 -3.16
C HIS A 9 -5.60 15.30 -2.88
N ASP A 10 -5.28 15.98 -1.76
CA ASP A 10 -5.74 17.35 -1.46
C ASP A 10 -5.44 18.35 -2.58
N ARG A 11 -4.37 18.12 -3.35
CA ARG A 11 -3.92 18.97 -4.46
C ARG A 11 -4.46 18.53 -5.82
N ARG A 12 -5.44 17.63 -5.85
CA ARG A 12 -6.05 17.10 -7.08
C ARG A 12 -5.06 16.35 -7.96
N VAL A 13 -4.13 15.64 -7.33
CA VAL A 13 -3.13 14.82 -8.03
C VAL A 13 -3.41 13.35 -7.75
N LEU A 14 -3.43 12.51 -8.79
CA LEU A 14 -3.36 11.05 -8.69
C LEU A 14 -1.93 10.62 -8.96
N VAL A 15 -1.36 9.73 -8.16
CA VAL A 15 0.07 9.35 -8.27
C VAL A 15 0.30 8.29 -9.36
N VAL A 16 -0.64 7.36 -9.54
CA VAL A 16 -0.70 6.37 -10.65
C VAL A 16 0.37 5.27 -10.62
N ASP A 17 1.62 5.55 -10.24
CA ASP A 17 2.72 4.58 -10.13
C ASP A 17 3.24 4.50 -8.68
N ILE A 18 2.39 4.07 -7.75
CA ILE A 18 2.83 3.83 -6.38
C ILE A 18 3.49 2.45 -6.28
N ALA A 19 4.80 2.44 -6.07
CA ALA A 19 5.60 1.24 -5.90
C ALA A 19 6.73 1.48 -4.88
N SER A 20 7.25 0.41 -4.27
CA SER A 20 8.32 0.48 -3.26
C SER A 20 9.55 1.26 -3.74
N ARG A 21 9.92 1.10 -5.03
CA ARG A 21 11.03 1.81 -5.69
C ARG A 21 10.86 3.33 -5.75
N ASN A 22 9.62 3.83 -5.64
CA ASN A 22 9.26 5.25 -5.72
C ASN A 22 9.15 5.88 -4.31
N PHE A 23 9.70 5.21 -3.29
CA PHE A 23 9.87 5.76 -1.95
C PHE A 23 11.34 5.93 -1.64
N LEU A 24 11.71 7.14 -1.21
CA LEU A 24 13.02 7.44 -0.66
C LEU A 24 12.96 7.34 0.86
N LEU A 25 14.03 6.82 1.44
CA LEU A 25 14.25 6.75 2.88
C LEU A 25 15.50 7.56 3.19
N ASP A 26 15.38 8.54 4.08
CA ASP A 26 16.53 9.32 4.54
C ASP A 26 17.25 8.67 5.73
N SER A 27 18.30 9.34 6.24
CA SER A 27 19.08 8.85 7.38
C SER A 27 18.29 8.75 8.68
N ASP A 28 17.18 9.49 8.79
CA ASP A 28 16.29 9.50 9.96
C ASP A 28 15.10 8.53 9.78
N LEU A 29 15.14 7.70 8.73
CA LEU A 29 14.10 6.77 8.33
C LEU A 29 12.76 7.45 7.98
N LEU A 30 12.80 8.72 7.59
CA LEU A 30 11.62 9.41 7.06
C LEU A 30 11.42 9.02 5.60
N ILE A 31 10.15 8.78 5.26
CA ILE A 31 9.75 8.31 3.94
C ILE A 31 9.21 9.48 3.11
N SER A 32 9.73 9.63 1.89
CA SER A 32 9.24 10.60 0.90
C SER A 32 8.84 9.91 -0.40
N PHE A 33 7.75 10.39 -1.03
CA PHE A 33 7.43 10.00 -2.41
C PHE A 33 8.46 10.61 -3.37
N CYS A 34 8.89 9.82 -4.36
CA CYS A 34 9.63 10.30 -5.51
C CYS A 34 8.98 9.78 -6.81
N ASP A 35 9.50 10.24 -7.94
CA ASP A 35 9.05 9.83 -9.28
C ASP A 35 7.56 10.10 -9.58
N PHE A 36 7.27 11.35 -9.90
CA PHE A 36 5.97 11.77 -10.44
C PHE A 36 6.10 11.88 -11.97
N THR A 37 6.42 10.79 -12.67
CA THR A 37 6.42 10.77 -14.14
C THR A 37 5.06 10.39 -14.72
N GLU A 38 4.32 9.52 -14.01
CA GLU A 38 3.02 8.97 -14.46
C GLU A 38 1.79 9.62 -13.80
N PHE A 39 1.99 10.64 -12.96
CA PHE A 39 0.91 11.30 -12.23
C PHE A 39 -0.10 12.02 -13.15
N THR A 40 -1.32 12.17 -12.66
CA THR A 40 -2.35 13.02 -13.28
C THR A 40 -2.65 14.22 -12.38
N ILE A 41 -2.66 15.44 -12.94
CA ILE A 41 -3.29 16.61 -12.31
C ILE A 41 -4.72 16.74 -12.82
N LEU A 42 -5.66 16.89 -11.90
CA LEU A 42 -7.08 17.11 -12.16
C LEU A 42 -7.46 18.58 -11.91
N PRO A 43 -8.55 19.08 -12.51
CA PRO A 43 -9.09 20.40 -12.22
C PRO A 43 -9.33 20.64 -10.72
N LEU A 44 -9.14 21.88 -10.25
CA LEU A 44 -9.21 22.22 -8.82
C LEU A 44 -10.56 21.92 -8.17
N ASP A 45 -11.64 22.03 -8.94
CA ASP A 45 -13.03 21.76 -8.55
C ASP A 45 -13.39 20.27 -8.59
N THR A 46 -12.46 19.40 -9.00
CA THR A 46 -12.68 17.95 -9.03
C THR A 46 -12.97 17.41 -7.64
N CYS A 47 -14.06 16.65 -7.51
CA CYS A 47 -14.34 15.85 -6.33
C CYS A 47 -13.43 14.60 -6.35
N MET A 48 -12.43 14.57 -5.48
CA MET A 48 -11.44 13.47 -5.46
C MET A 48 -12.02 12.11 -5.07
N GLU A 49 -13.09 12.08 -4.27
CA GLU A 49 -13.73 10.84 -3.83
C GLU A 49 -14.34 10.04 -5.01
N THR A 50 -14.75 10.75 -6.05
CA THR A 50 -15.36 10.17 -7.26
C THR A 50 -14.51 10.39 -8.51
N ALA A 51 -13.31 10.95 -8.37
CA ALA A 51 -12.42 11.23 -9.48
C ALA A 51 -11.95 9.95 -10.14
N ASP A 52 -11.96 9.94 -11.46
CA ASP A 52 -11.41 8.86 -12.25
C ASP A 52 -10.84 9.40 -13.57
N ASP A 53 -9.58 9.07 -13.84
CA ASP A 53 -8.88 9.35 -15.07
C ASP A 53 -8.37 8.05 -15.68
N GLY A 54 -9.05 7.53 -16.71
CA GLY A 54 -8.64 6.28 -17.36
C GLY A 54 -8.60 5.05 -16.44
N GLY A 55 -9.35 5.06 -15.33
CA GLY A 55 -9.33 3.99 -14.33
C GLY A 55 -8.39 4.28 -13.14
N TYR A 56 -7.57 5.33 -13.23
CA TYR A 56 -6.82 5.85 -12.11
C TYR A 56 -7.71 6.71 -11.22
N SER A 57 -7.62 6.49 -9.91
CA SER A 57 -8.43 7.15 -8.90
C SER A 57 -7.70 7.13 -7.55
N VAL A 58 -8.26 7.84 -6.56
CA VAL A 58 -7.81 7.74 -5.17
C VAL A 58 -7.78 6.27 -4.70
N GLN A 59 -8.77 5.48 -5.12
CA GLN A 59 -8.86 4.07 -4.72
C GLN A 59 -7.76 3.22 -5.34
N THR A 60 -7.34 3.48 -6.59
CA THR A 60 -6.24 2.72 -7.20
C THR A 60 -4.88 3.10 -6.62
N ASP A 61 -4.66 4.37 -6.28
CA ASP A 61 -3.48 4.79 -5.52
C ASP A 61 -3.43 4.07 -4.15
N ILE A 62 -4.57 4.00 -3.44
CA ILE A 62 -4.67 3.26 -2.18
C ILE A 62 -4.39 1.76 -2.39
N GLY A 63 -4.93 1.15 -3.44
CA GLY A 63 -4.69 -0.26 -3.77
C GLY A 63 -3.21 -0.56 -4.03
N GLN A 64 -2.54 0.32 -4.78
CA GLN A 64 -1.10 0.23 -5.01
C GLN A 64 -0.29 0.46 -3.73
N LEU A 65 -0.68 1.41 -2.88
CA LEU A 65 -0.05 1.58 -1.57
C LEU A 65 -0.22 0.33 -0.69
N GLY A 66 -1.37 -0.34 -0.76
CA GLY A 66 -1.60 -1.65 -0.12
C GLY A 66 -0.64 -2.73 -0.63
N ALA A 67 -0.31 -2.73 -1.93
CA ALA A 67 0.72 -3.64 -2.47
C ALA A 67 2.12 -3.33 -1.93
N VAL A 68 2.47 -2.05 -1.75
CA VAL A 68 3.74 -1.66 -1.12
C VAL A 68 3.77 -2.07 0.35
N MET A 69 2.68 -1.89 1.10
CA MET A 69 2.59 -2.36 2.48
C MET A 69 2.79 -3.88 2.57
N TYR A 70 2.15 -4.64 1.69
CA TYR A 70 2.34 -6.09 1.61
C TYR A 70 3.81 -6.44 1.34
N GLU A 71 4.43 -5.81 0.33
CA GLU A 71 5.83 -6.06 -0.02
C GLU A 71 6.79 -5.79 1.14
N VAL A 72 6.57 -4.69 1.88
CA VAL A 72 7.40 -4.34 3.04
C VAL A 72 7.25 -5.35 4.18
N ILE A 73 6.04 -5.85 4.44
CA ILE A 73 5.76 -6.74 5.57
C ILE A 73 6.17 -8.18 5.28
N VAL A 74 5.90 -8.65 4.06
CA VAL A 74 6.14 -10.05 3.66
C VAL A 74 7.54 -10.24 3.10
N GLY A 75 8.11 -9.21 2.47
CA GLY A 75 9.39 -9.28 1.76
C GLY A 75 9.26 -9.77 0.30
N ASP A 76 8.04 -10.07 -0.16
CA ASP A 76 7.76 -10.54 -1.52
C ASP A 76 7.06 -9.46 -2.35
N LYS A 77 7.46 -9.33 -3.62
CA LYS A 77 6.88 -8.35 -4.53
C LYS A 77 5.40 -8.63 -4.78
N CYS A 78 4.58 -7.60 -4.64
CA CYS A 78 3.17 -7.60 -5.00
C CYS A 78 2.89 -6.45 -5.97
N LYS A 79 2.08 -6.68 -6.99
CA LYS A 79 1.68 -5.64 -7.94
C LYS A 79 0.17 -5.51 -7.99
N PHE A 80 -0.32 -4.30 -7.69
CA PHE A 80 -1.70 -3.91 -7.96
C PHE A 80 -1.75 -3.30 -9.37
N ASP A 81 -2.10 -4.12 -10.36
CA ASP A 81 -2.01 -3.76 -11.78
C ASP A 81 -3.38 -3.69 -12.43
N ILE A 82 -3.87 -2.48 -12.67
CA ILE A 82 -5.19 -2.24 -13.26
C ILE A 82 -5.26 -2.60 -14.76
N TRP A 83 -4.12 -2.88 -15.41
CA TRP A 83 -4.07 -3.22 -16.83
C TRP A 83 -3.88 -4.71 -17.07
N LYS A 84 -3.43 -5.48 -16.05
CA LYS A 84 -3.18 -6.93 -16.16
C LYS A 84 -4.40 -7.70 -16.69
N SER A 85 -5.59 -7.34 -16.21
CA SER A 85 -6.84 -8.01 -16.56
C SER A 85 -7.71 -7.18 -17.51
N ALA A 86 -7.17 -6.07 -18.03
CA ALA A 86 -7.85 -5.25 -19.02
C ALA A 86 -7.73 -5.89 -20.42
N PRO A 87 -8.78 -5.85 -21.25
CA PRO A 87 -8.71 -6.23 -22.66
C PRO A 87 -7.60 -5.47 -23.42
N PRO A 88 -7.01 -6.04 -24.50
CA PRO A 88 -5.96 -5.36 -25.26
C PRO A 88 -6.36 -4.02 -25.89
N ASP A 89 -7.66 -3.82 -26.14
CA ASP A 89 -8.27 -2.61 -26.69
C ASP A 89 -8.89 -1.71 -25.62
N ALA A 90 -8.67 -2.02 -24.34
CA ALA A 90 -9.21 -1.23 -23.24
C ALA A 90 -8.57 0.17 -23.23
N THR A 91 -9.43 1.18 -23.16
CA THR A 91 -9.04 2.58 -22.96
C THR A 91 -9.01 2.97 -21.48
N ARG A 92 -9.30 2.01 -20.59
CA ARG A 92 -9.46 2.21 -19.16
C ARG A 92 -8.98 1.00 -18.37
N GLY A 93 -8.27 1.26 -17.27
CA GLY A 93 -7.85 0.24 -16.32
C GLY A 93 -9.03 -0.41 -15.60
N VAL A 94 -8.91 -1.71 -15.36
CA VAL A 94 -9.88 -2.54 -14.66
C VAL A 94 -9.34 -2.88 -13.28
N TRP A 95 -10.18 -2.85 -12.25
CA TRP A 95 -9.74 -3.26 -10.91
C TRP A 95 -9.23 -4.70 -10.93
N PRO A 96 -8.07 -5.00 -10.33
CA PRO A 96 -7.56 -6.35 -10.27
C PRO A 96 -8.57 -7.26 -9.57
N PRO A 97 -8.91 -8.43 -10.14
CA PRO A 97 -9.63 -9.47 -9.43
C PRO A 97 -8.94 -9.78 -8.10
N ARG A 98 -9.71 -10.04 -7.05
CA ARG A 98 -9.12 -10.26 -5.72
C ARG A 98 -8.19 -11.47 -5.71
N GLU A 99 -8.50 -12.50 -6.49
CA GLU A 99 -7.71 -13.70 -6.68
C GLU A 99 -6.34 -13.47 -7.33
N ASP A 100 -6.14 -12.34 -8.01
CA ASP A 100 -4.83 -11.96 -8.56
C ASP A 100 -3.88 -11.37 -7.51
N LEU A 101 -4.41 -11.03 -6.32
CA LEU A 101 -3.67 -10.46 -5.21
C LEU A 101 -3.38 -11.52 -4.13
N PRO A 102 -2.25 -11.44 -3.42
CA PRO A 102 -1.93 -12.39 -2.36
C PRO A 102 -2.97 -12.44 -1.24
N ARG A 103 -2.99 -13.53 -0.47
CA ARG A 103 -3.82 -13.61 0.75
C ARG A 103 -3.20 -12.77 1.87
N THR A 104 -4.05 -12.18 2.70
CA THR A 104 -3.66 -11.27 3.79
C THR A 104 -3.87 -11.88 5.18
N ASN A 105 -4.44 -13.09 5.26
CA ASN A 105 -4.64 -13.83 6.50
C ASN A 105 -3.30 -14.04 7.23
N ASP A 106 -3.31 -13.82 8.55
CA ASP A 106 -2.15 -14.00 9.44
C ASP A 106 -0.95 -13.07 9.16
N ILE A 107 -1.14 -12.00 8.36
CA ILE A 107 -0.14 -10.97 8.11
C ILE A 107 -0.39 -9.78 9.05
N TRP A 108 0.67 -9.22 9.63
CA TRP A 108 0.58 -7.97 10.38
C TRP A 108 0.05 -6.85 9.45
N LEU A 109 -0.96 -6.08 9.90
CA LEU A 109 -1.73 -5.15 9.06
C LEU A 109 -2.53 -5.80 7.92
N GLY A 110 -2.67 -7.14 7.89
CA GLY A 110 -3.35 -7.87 6.83
C GLY A 110 -4.79 -7.40 6.57
N SER A 111 -5.55 -7.09 7.64
CA SER A 111 -6.90 -6.53 7.53
C SER A 111 -6.94 -5.16 6.85
N ILE A 112 -5.95 -4.30 7.11
CA ILE A 112 -5.83 -2.97 6.49
C ILE A 112 -5.44 -3.12 5.02
N ILE A 113 -4.48 -4.00 4.71
CA ILE A 113 -4.08 -4.32 3.33
C ILE A 113 -5.29 -4.85 2.54
N GLU A 114 -6.10 -5.72 3.15
CA GLU A 114 -7.31 -6.25 2.52
C GLU A 114 -8.33 -5.14 2.19
N LYS A 115 -8.49 -4.16 3.08
CA LYS A 115 -9.31 -2.98 2.84
C LYS A 115 -8.76 -2.12 1.70
N CYS A 116 -7.44 -1.95 1.59
CA CYS A 116 -6.84 -1.26 0.43
C CYS A 116 -7.20 -1.94 -0.90
N TRP A 117 -7.39 -3.26 -0.90
CA TRP A 117 -7.73 -4.04 -2.09
C TRP A 117 -9.23 -4.26 -2.30
N THR A 118 -10.06 -3.76 -1.38
CA THR A 118 -11.51 -3.82 -1.44
C THR A 118 -12.07 -2.46 -1.85
N ARG A 119 -12.69 -2.39 -3.03
CA ARG A 119 -13.26 -1.13 -3.56
C ARG A 119 -14.20 -0.47 -2.55
N GLY A 120 -13.98 0.81 -2.31
CA GLY A 120 -14.79 1.64 -1.42
C GLY A 120 -14.61 1.37 0.08
N SER A 121 -13.73 0.46 0.53
CA SER A 121 -13.45 0.31 1.97
C SER A 121 -12.75 1.52 2.56
N PHE A 122 -11.94 2.22 1.75
CA PHE A 122 -11.43 3.56 2.06
C PHE A 122 -11.93 4.52 0.97
N ILE A 123 -12.54 5.63 1.39
CA ILE A 123 -13.02 6.69 0.50
C ILE A 123 -11.84 7.61 0.15
N SER A 124 -10.95 7.83 1.12
CA SER A 124 -9.80 8.69 0.99
C SER A 124 -8.53 8.07 1.60
N ALA A 125 -7.36 8.60 1.22
CA ALA A 125 -6.11 8.24 1.88
C ALA A 125 -6.05 8.69 3.36
N TYR A 126 -6.94 9.61 3.79
CA TYR A 126 -7.10 9.93 5.21
C TYR A 126 -7.73 8.78 5.99
N ASP A 127 -8.69 8.05 5.41
CA ASP A 127 -9.31 6.90 6.09
C ASP A 127 -8.27 5.81 6.37
N LEU A 128 -7.42 5.52 5.37
CA LEU A 128 -6.28 4.62 5.53
C LEU A 128 -5.28 5.16 6.57
N CYS A 129 -4.97 6.45 6.54
CA CYS A 129 -4.06 7.08 7.49
C CYS A 129 -4.58 6.94 8.94
N ASN A 130 -5.86 7.23 9.16
CA ASN A 130 -6.50 7.14 10.47
C ASN A 130 -6.52 5.70 10.98
N GLU A 131 -6.82 4.73 10.10
CA GLU A 131 -6.83 3.33 10.51
C GLU A 131 -5.42 2.82 10.85
N LEU A 132 -4.38 3.27 10.13
CA LEU A 132 -2.99 2.96 10.46
C LEU A 132 -2.53 3.62 11.77
N GLU A 133 -2.96 4.85 12.05
CA GLU A 133 -2.63 5.57 13.29
C GLU A 133 -3.33 4.96 14.52
N ALA A 134 -4.47 4.30 14.31
CA ALA A 134 -5.20 3.58 15.36
C ALA A 134 -4.63 2.19 15.66
N VAL A 135 -3.64 1.70 14.90
CA VAL A 135 -2.99 0.43 15.21
C VAL A 135 -2.13 0.60 16.45
N GLU A 136 -2.54 -0.05 17.53
CA GLU A 136 -1.70 -0.20 18.71
C GLU A 136 -0.47 -1.04 18.34
N LEU A 137 0.71 -0.46 18.53
CA LEU A 137 1.95 -1.21 18.52
C LEU A 137 2.08 -1.83 19.90
N ASP A 138 2.24 -3.16 19.99
CA ASP A 138 2.56 -3.79 21.27
C ASP A 138 3.86 -3.14 21.80
N ASP A 139 3.73 -2.32 22.85
CA ASP A 139 4.83 -1.61 23.49
C ASP A 139 5.77 -2.61 24.17
N GLU A 140 6.81 -3.04 23.47
CA GLU A 140 8.02 -3.55 24.11
C GLU A 140 8.91 -2.34 24.45
N PRO A 141 9.35 -2.17 25.71
CA PRO A 141 10.02 -0.96 26.17
C PRO A 141 11.24 -0.63 25.30
N ALA A 142 11.27 0.62 24.84
CA ALA A 142 12.26 1.21 23.95
C ALA A 142 13.64 1.41 24.62
N GLU A 143 14.26 0.33 25.07
CA GLU A 143 15.69 0.30 25.38
C GLU A 143 16.28 -1.04 24.91
N GLN A 144 16.34 -1.24 23.60
CA GLN A 144 17.36 -2.11 23.01
C GLN A 144 17.51 -1.81 21.53
N CYS A 145 18.69 -1.31 21.19
CA CYS A 145 19.24 -1.12 19.85
C CYS A 145 18.67 -2.15 18.87
N TRP A 146 17.99 -1.68 17.84
CA TRP A 146 17.48 -2.49 16.74
C TRP A 146 18.67 -3.00 15.91
N THR A 147 19.29 -4.09 16.34
CA THR A 147 20.27 -4.80 15.51
C THR A 147 19.55 -5.68 14.50
N ALA A 148 20.10 -5.76 13.28
CA ALA A 148 19.56 -6.53 12.15
C ALA A 148 19.17 -7.98 12.52
N ASP A 149 19.84 -8.57 13.52
CA ASP A 149 19.55 -9.90 14.05
C ASP A 149 18.12 -10.06 14.59
N ARG A 150 17.48 -9.02 15.14
CA ARG A 150 16.12 -9.14 15.73
C ARG A 150 15.01 -9.12 14.67
N LEU A 151 15.21 -8.35 13.58
CA LEU A 151 14.34 -8.38 12.40
C LEU A 151 14.42 -9.76 11.71
N LEU A 152 15.65 -10.28 11.56
CA LEU A 152 15.88 -11.63 11.05
C LEU A 152 15.31 -12.71 11.99
N SER A 153 15.34 -12.49 13.30
CA SER A 153 14.74 -13.41 14.29
C SER A 153 13.21 -13.46 14.17
N ARG A 154 12.52 -12.33 13.96
CA ARG A 154 11.06 -12.32 13.78
C ARG A 154 10.65 -12.96 12.45
N LEU A 155 11.39 -12.72 11.36
CA LEU A 155 11.22 -13.41 10.08
C LEU A 155 11.55 -14.91 10.17
N ALA A 156 12.51 -15.29 11.01
CA ALA A 156 12.86 -16.69 11.24
C ALA A 156 11.82 -17.43 12.11
N VAL A 157 11.22 -16.76 13.10
CA VAL A 157 10.16 -17.35 13.94
C VAL A 157 8.90 -17.61 13.11
N THR A 158 8.52 -16.70 12.21
CA THR A 158 7.41 -16.92 11.28
C THR A 158 7.72 -18.05 10.28
N ALA A 159 8.94 -18.11 9.74
CA ALA A 159 9.38 -19.22 8.88
C ALA A 159 9.43 -20.58 9.60
N TYR A 160 9.85 -20.62 10.88
CA TYR A 160 9.93 -21.84 11.68
C TYR A 160 8.53 -22.37 12.04
N ALA A 161 7.59 -21.48 12.38
CA ALA A 161 6.18 -21.83 12.61
C ALA A 161 5.51 -22.39 11.34
N TRP A 162 5.90 -21.91 10.16
CA TRP A 162 5.43 -22.39 8.86
C TRP A 162 5.88 -23.83 8.58
N SER A 163 7.14 -24.17 8.90
CA SER A 163 7.73 -25.52 8.68
C SER A 163 7.12 -26.65 9.52
N ARG A 164 6.48 -26.34 10.66
CA ARG A 164 5.87 -27.34 11.55
C ARG A 164 4.40 -27.64 11.24
N ARG A 165 3.73 -26.82 10.43
CA ARG A 165 2.32 -27.00 10.06
C ARG A 165 2.09 -27.90 8.83
N TYR A 166 3.16 -28.27 8.12
CA TYR A 166 3.12 -29.11 6.92
C TYR A 166 4.02 -30.36 7.01
N LYS A 167 4.13 -30.94 8.21
CA LYS A 167 4.59 -32.33 8.40
C LYS A 167 3.42 -33.20 8.84
#